data_AF-A0A6L7WQT9-F1
#
_entry.id   AF-A0A6L7WQT9-F1
#
_cell.length_a   1.000
_cell.length_b   1.000
_cell.length_c   1.000
_cell.angle_alpha   90.00
_cell.angle_beta   90.00
_cell.angle_gamma   90.00
#
_symmetry.space_group_name_H-M   'P 1'
#
loop_
_entity.id
_entity.type
_entity.pdbx_description
1 polymer ?
#
loop_
_entity_poly.entity_id
_entity_poly.type
_entity_poly.pdbx_seq_one_letter_code
_entity_poly.pdbx_strand_id
1 'polypeptide(L)'
;MLHSWTARIALCIVIGGLASAAVRAQVEPPVAVAVLPFVNISGVPDDDWIGAGMAETVTAELHGRAWLTPIRRGAVLEEALALAASGGAADSNVRFVEVGRAVGARLVAGGGYQRVGDRMRITARLVDARSGAAVGATVVDGAVAELFALQDRVAAELLAFADAHDGQGFAAEPAAPRPAGAAASPSAGVAGFETARVSPGFIDGPPPPLPPDVIRRDEARRATIRAVEVDDSIRLDGQLDERVYYTVPAITGFIQQAPDEGAPATEKTEAWILFDADNIYVGARIWDSAPPSQWVANEMRRDTRQLRQNDTFAIILDTFYDRRNAVAFYTNPLGAIADFQITNEGNPNSDWNPVWDVRTGRFEGGWTVEMEIPFKSLRYRPGPSQVWGVQLRRNVRRKNEWNYITPLPISAGSGPGGIFRVSDAATLVGLDAPSGSKNLEVKPYGIGGVSTNLAASPPIRNAGDGNGGLDVKYGVTQNLTADFTLN
;
A
#
# COMPACT_ATOMS: atom_id res chain seq x y z
N MET A 1 7.45 -69.41 66.55
CA MET A 1 6.25 -69.16 67.41
C MET A 1 5.11 -68.77 66.50
N LEU A 2 3.97 -69.43 66.65
CA LEU A 2 2.68 -69.04 66.07
C LEU A 2 2.32 -67.61 66.49
N HIS A 3 1.51 -66.90 65.70
CA HIS A 3 0.14 -66.46 66.07
C HIS A 3 -0.47 -65.67 64.90
N SER A 4 -1.79 -65.77 64.80
CA SER A 4 -2.62 -65.40 63.67
C SER A 4 -3.77 -64.46 64.10
N TRP A 5 -4.22 -63.58 63.20
CA TRP A 5 -5.46 -62.74 63.18
C TRP A 5 -5.52 -61.60 64.24
N THR A 6 -6.07 -60.39 64.06
CA THR A 6 -6.92 -59.70 63.05
C THR A 6 -6.84 -58.19 63.36
N ALA A 7 -6.87 -57.29 62.37
CA ALA A 7 -7.39 -55.93 62.57
C ALA A 7 -7.87 -55.29 61.25
N ARG A 8 -9.11 -54.81 61.26
CA ARG A 8 -9.79 -54.06 60.20
C ARG A 8 -9.18 -52.66 60.07
N ILE A 9 -8.92 -52.18 58.85
CA ILE A 9 -8.61 -50.77 58.58
C ILE A 9 -9.57 -50.24 57.50
N ALA A 10 -10.19 -49.10 57.83
CA ALA A 10 -11.15 -48.38 57.01
C ALA A 10 -10.49 -47.73 55.79
N LEU A 11 -11.19 -47.79 54.66
CA LEU A 11 -10.83 -47.14 53.40
C LEU A 11 -11.41 -45.72 53.39
N CYS A 12 -10.57 -44.69 53.52
CA CYS A 12 -10.93 -43.31 53.20
C CYS A 12 -10.55 -43.02 51.75
N ILE A 13 -11.56 -42.91 50.88
CA ILE A 13 -11.43 -42.41 49.52
C ILE A 13 -11.37 -40.88 49.58
N VAL A 14 -10.23 -40.29 49.28
CA VAL A 14 -10.12 -38.86 48.96
C VAL A 14 -10.24 -38.72 47.44
N ILE A 15 -11.37 -38.21 46.98
CA ILE A 15 -11.59 -37.79 45.60
C ILE A 15 -10.88 -36.44 45.42
N GLY A 16 -9.66 -36.47 44.91
CA GLY A 16 -8.92 -35.29 44.49
C GLY A 16 -8.82 -35.26 42.97
N GLY A 17 -9.83 -34.70 42.30
CA GLY A 17 -9.77 -34.41 40.87
C GLY A 17 -8.86 -33.21 40.61
N LEU A 18 -7.65 -33.45 40.10
CA LEU A 18 -6.81 -32.41 39.51
C LEU A 18 -7.36 -32.09 38.12
N ALA A 19 -8.30 -31.16 38.04
CA ALA A 19 -8.56 -30.42 36.81
C ALA A 19 -7.40 -29.44 36.60
N SER A 20 -6.55 -29.73 35.61
CA SER A 20 -5.55 -28.77 35.12
C SER A 20 -6.30 -27.61 34.46
N ALA A 21 -6.52 -26.54 35.21
CA ALA A 21 -6.93 -25.26 34.65
C ALA A 21 -5.70 -24.63 34.00
N ALA A 22 -5.57 -24.77 32.69
CA ALA A 22 -4.65 -23.98 31.92
C ALA A 22 -5.03 -22.50 32.09
N VAL A 23 -4.26 -21.77 32.90
CA VAL A 23 -4.30 -20.31 32.91
C VAL A 23 -3.79 -19.87 31.54
N ARG A 24 -4.72 -19.58 30.62
CA ARG A 24 -4.41 -18.78 29.45
C ARG A 24 -3.96 -17.42 29.97
N ALA A 25 -2.67 -17.11 29.82
CA ALA A 25 -2.21 -15.74 29.88
C ALA A 25 -3.08 -14.93 28.91
N GLN A 26 -3.93 -14.06 29.44
CA GLN A 26 -4.61 -13.07 28.62
C GLN A 26 -3.52 -12.13 28.13
N VAL A 27 -3.14 -12.27 26.87
CA VAL A 27 -2.29 -11.30 26.19
C VAL A 27 -3.11 -10.02 26.16
N GLU A 28 -2.74 -9.03 26.98
CA GLU A 28 -3.39 -7.72 26.93
C GLU A 28 -3.25 -7.16 25.51
N PRO A 29 -4.31 -6.53 24.98
CA PRO A 29 -4.26 -5.99 23.63
C PRO A 29 -3.14 -4.93 23.55
N PRO A 30 -2.37 -4.91 22.45
CA PRO A 30 -1.27 -3.97 22.31
C PRO A 30 -1.76 -2.51 22.39
N VAL A 31 -0.97 -1.68 23.05
CA VAL A 31 -1.29 -0.28 23.38
C VAL A 31 -1.21 0.58 22.13
N ALA A 32 -2.32 1.22 21.75
CA ALA A 32 -2.34 2.13 20.61
C ALA A 32 -1.53 3.40 20.88
N VAL A 33 -0.61 3.76 19.98
CA VAL A 33 0.26 4.95 20.08
C VAL A 33 0.13 5.84 18.85
N ALA A 34 -0.08 7.14 19.02
CA ALA A 34 -0.11 8.11 17.94
C ALA A 34 1.19 8.94 17.95
N VAL A 35 1.68 9.33 16.76
CA VAL A 35 2.84 10.22 16.64
C VAL A 35 2.43 11.46 15.85
N LEU A 36 2.49 12.61 16.51
CA LEU A 36 2.23 13.90 15.88
C LEU A 36 3.45 14.36 15.07
N PRO A 37 3.24 15.06 13.94
CA PRO A 37 4.31 15.80 13.27
C PRO A 37 4.99 16.73 14.26
N PHE A 38 6.31 16.78 14.21
CA PHE A 38 7.04 17.72 15.03
C PHE A 38 6.92 19.12 14.42
N VAL A 39 6.73 20.10 15.29
CA VAL A 39 6.50 21.48 14.86
C VAL A 39 7.83 22.17 14.57
N ASN A 40 7.94 22.80 13.40
CA ASN A 40 9.04 23.69 13.07
C ASN A 40 8.89 25.00 13.87
N ILE A 41 9.67 25.19 14.93
CA ILE A 41 9.63 26.41 15.74
C ILE A 41 10.58 27.48 15.17
N SER A 42 11.49 27.10 14.26
CA SER A 42 12.37 28.06 13.58
C SER A 42 11.65 28.95 12.57
N GLY A 43 10.48 28.53 12.07
CA GLY A 43 9.69 29.29 11.10
C GLY A 43 10.34 29.41 9.72
N VAL A 44 11.31 28.55 9.40
CA VAL A 44 11.97 28.46 8.08
C VAL A 44 11.27 27.38 7.27
N PRO A 45 10.49 27.71 6.21
CA PRO A 45 9.67 26.74 5.49
C PRO A 45 10.46 25.60 4.84
N ASP A 46 11.70 25.88 4.42
CA ASP A 46 12.59 24.88 3.82
C ASP A 46 12.95 23.73 4.78
N ASP A 47 12.75 23.91 6.08
CA ASP A 47 12.98 22.89 7.09
C ASP A 47 11.68 22.18 7.53
N ASP A 48 10.49 22.53 7.00
CA ASP A 48 9.20 21.95 7.41
C ASP A 48 9.09 20.43 7.17
N TRP A 49 9.82 19.93 6.17
CA TRP A 49 9.90 18.50 5.88
C TRP A 49 10.51 17.69 7.04
N ILE A 50 11.35 18.31 7.88
CA ILE A 50 12.02 17.64 9.02
C ILE A 50 10.98 17.16 10.02
N GLY A 51 9.98 17.98 10.33
CA GLY A 51 8.92 17.63 11.29
C GLY A 51 8.14 16.39 10.88
N ALA A 52 7.90 16.28 9.57
CA ALA A 52 7.32 15.10 8.96
C ALA A 52 8.28 13.90 9.02
N GLY A 53 9.57 14.08 8.72
CA GLY A 53 10.57 13.02 8.79
C GLY A 53 10.73 12.43 10.19
N MET A 54 10.76 13.28 11.23
CA MET A 54 10.93 12.80 12.61
C MET A 54 9.74 11.98 13.11
N ALA A 55 8.51 12.40 12.77
CA ALA A 55 7.33 11.62 13.11
C ALA A 55 7.34 10.23 12.44
N GLU A 56 7.91 10.14 11.23
CA GLU A 56 8.08 8.86 10.53
C GLU A 56 9.06 7.95 11.25
N THR A 57 10.26 8.46 11.58
CA THR A 57 11.29 7.68 12.28
C THR A 57 10.78 7.20 13.64
N VAL A 58 10.15 8.07 14.42
CA VAL A 58 9.56 7.70 15.72
C VAL A 58 8.46 6.64 15.56
N THR A 59 7.61 6.76 14.52
CA THR A 59 6.57 5.75 14.25
C THR A 59 7.17 4.39 13.88
N ALA A 60 8.23 4.38 13.07
CA ALA A 60 8.92 3.16 12.65
C ALA A 60 9.56 2.42 13.84
N GLU A 61 10.23 3.15 14.72
CA GLU A 61 10.84 2.59 15.94
C GLU A 61 9.79 2.03 16.91
N LEU A 62 8.67 2.75 17.10
CA LEU A 62 7.56 2.27 17.94
C LEU A 62 6.85 1.04 17.36
N HIS A 63 6.83 0.88 16.02
CA HIS A 63 6.31 -0.33 15.36
C HIS A 63 7.15 -1.58 15.67
N GLY A 64 8.43 -1.41 16.01
CA GLY A 64 9.34 -2.49 16.38
C GLY A 64 9.03 -3.15 17.74
N ARG A 65 8.06 -2.63 18.52
CA ARG A 65 7.66 -3.20 19.81
C ARG A 65 6.34 -3.95 19.72
N ALA A 66 6.36 -5.23 20.09
CA ALA A 66 5.19 -6.11 20.05
C ALA A 66 4.00 -5.66 20.92
N TRP A 67 4.24 -4.82 21.94
CA TRP A 67 3.22 -4.33 22.85
C TRP A 67 2.63 -2.97 22.43
N LEU A 68 3.16 -2.33 21.37
CA LEU A 68 2.66 -1.07 20.83
C LEU A 68 1.99 -1.29 19.48
N THR A 69 0.91 -0.55 19.22
CA THR A 69 0.26 -0.48 17.91
C THR A 69 0.25 0.98 17.43
N PRO A 70 1.17 1.37 16.54
CA PRO A 70 1.17 2.72 16.01
C PRO A 70 -0.10 3.01 15.19
N ILE A 71 -0.77 4.11 15.49
CA ILE A 71 -1.92 4.59 14.74
C ILE A 71 -1.43 5.24 13.46
N ARG A 72 -2.15 4.97 12.36
CA ARG A 72 -1.87 5.54 11.04
C ARG A 72 -1.68 7.05 11.15
N ARG A 73 -0.50 7.52 10.79
CA ARG A 73 -0.13 8.93 10.78
C ARG A 73 -1.14 9.82 10.04
N GLY A 74 -1.73 9.34 8.94
CA GLY A 74 -2.77 10.06 8.21
C GLY A 74 -3.99 10.38 9.08
N ALA A 75 -4.51 9.40 9.83
CA ALA A 75 -5.61 9.63 10.77
C ALA A 75 -5.20 10.57 11.91
N VAL A 76 -3.97 10.44 12.40
CA VAL A 76 -3.41 11.35 13.41
C VAL A 76 -3.32 12.79 12.87
N LEU A 77 -2.93 12.96 11.60
CA LEU A 77 -2.78 14.26 10.95
C LEU A 77 -4.12 14.89 10.60
N GLU A 78 -5.04 14.13 10.02
CA GLU A 78 -6.41 14.57 9.71
C GLU A 78 -7.09 15.08 10.97
N GLU A 79 -7.02 14.31 12.06
CA GLU A 79 -7.62 14.69 13.33
C GLU A 79 -6.90 15.88 13.96
N ALA A 80 -5.56 15.91 13.92
CA ALA A 80 -4.78 17.03 14.43
C ALA A 80 -4.99 18.35 13.64
N LEU A 81 -5.36 18.25 12.36
CA LEU A 81 -5.71 19.38 11.50
C LEU A 81 -7.17 19.81 11.71
N ALA A 82 -8.10 18.85 11.82
CA ALA A 82 -9.50 19.12 12.12
C ALA A 82 -9.65 19.84 13.47
N LEU A 83 -8.94 19.37 14.51
CA LEU A 83 -8.90 19.99 15.82
C LEU A 83 -8.25 21.38 15.79
N ALA A 84 -7.18 21.57 14.99
CA ALA A 84 -6.56 22.88 14.83
C ALA A 84 -7.51 23.88 14.12
N ALA A 85 -8.27 23.43 13.13
CA ALA A 85 -9.24 24.23 12.41
C ALA A 85 -10.47 24.61 13.27
N SER A 86 -10.84 23.75 14.23
CA SER A 86 -11.95 24.01 15.17
C SER A 86 -11.56 24.88 16.37
N GLY A 87 -10.36 25.48 16.39
CA GLY A 87 -9.90 26.33 17.50
C GLY A 87 -9.39 25.53 18.70
N GLY A 88 -8.92 24.30 18.48
CA GLY A 88 -8.34 23.43 19.50
C GLY A 88 -7.20 24.11 20.27
N ALA A 89 -6.96 23.64 21.49
CA ALA A 89 -6.10 24.32 22.45
C ALA A 89 -4.67 24.53 21.90
N ALA A 90 -4.20 25.79 21.96
CA ALA A 90 -2.79 26.13 21.70
C ALA A 90 -1.84 25.58 22.79
N ASP A 91 -2.38 25.07 23.89
CA ASP A 91 -1.61 24.37 24.91
C ASP A 91 -1.19 23.00 24.41
N SER A 92 0.13 22.81 24.36
CA SER A 92 0.76 21.64 23.76
C SER A 92 0.21 20.32 24.29
N ASN A 93 0.04 20.12 25.61
CA ASN A 93 -0.40 18.84 26.19
C ASN A 93 -1.88 18.53 25.93
N VAL A 94 -2.74 19.55 25.91
CA VAL A 94 -4.17 19.38 25.62
C VAL A 94 -4.35 18.84 24.19
N ARG A 95 -3.54 19.32 23.24
CA ARG A 95 -3.55 18.82 21.87
C ARG A 95 -3.14 17.34 21.75
N PHE A 96 -2.16 16.87 22.53
CA PHE A 96 -1.83 15.43 22.57
C PHE A 96 -3.02 14.59 23.08
N VAL A 97 -3.73 15.07 24.10
CA VAL A 97 -4.88 14.38 24.68
C VAL A 97 -6.07 14.35 23.71
N GLU A 98 -6.39 15.47 23.09
CA GLU A 98 -7.50 15.60 22.13
C GLU A 98 -7.28 14.68 20.93
N VAL A 99 -6.10 14.75 20.31
CA VAL A 99 -5.76 13.88 19.18
C VAL A 99 -5.76 12.42 19.62
N GLY A 100 -5.12 12.10 20.74
CA GLY A 100 -5.05 10.73 21.26
C GLY A 100 -6.45 10.13 21.46
N ARG A 101 -7.36 10.86 22.09
CA ARG A 101 -8.74 10.41 22.29
C ARG A 101 -9.49 10.23 20.98
N ALA A 102 -9.36 11.18 20.06
CA ALA A 102 -10.11 11.17 18.81
C ALA A 102 -9.65 10.04 17.87
N VAL A 103 -8.35 9.71 17.87
CA VAL A 103 -7.84 8.57 17.10
C VAL A 103 -7.83 7.25 17.88
N GLY A 104 -8.18 7.27 19.18
CA GLY A 104 -8.15 6.08 20.04
C GLY A 104 -6.74 5.65 20.49
N ALA A 105 -5.75 6.53 20.39
CA ALA A 105 -4.42 6.31 20.95
C ALA A 105 -4.42 6.53 22.46
N ARG A 106 -3.77 5.62 23.16
CA ARG A 106 -3.50 5.76 24.58
C ARG A 106 -2.24 6.57 24.83
N LEU A 107 -1.19 6.35 24.04
CA LEU A 107 0.05 7.11 24.12
C LEU A 107 0.14 8.04 22.92
N VAL A 108 0.61 9.27 23.11
CA VAL A 108 0.85 10.21 22.00
C VAL A 108 2.23 10.80 22.11
N ALA A 109 3.04 10.60 21.07
CA ALA A 109 4.39 11.14 20.94
C ALA A 109 4.41 12.34 19.99
N GLY A 110 5.37 13.24 20.18
CA GLY A 110 5.54 14.41 19.31
C GLY A 110 6.35 15.50 19.98
N GLY A 111 6.47 16.65 19.33
CA GLY A 111 7.33 17.71 19.84
C GLY A 111 7.59 18.82 18.84
N GLY A 112 8.75 19.46 18.96
CA GLY A 112 9.17 20.50 18.02
C GLY A 112 10.67 20.55 17.87
N TYR A 113 11.13 21.26 16.85
CA TYR A 113 12.55 21.44 16.57
C TYR A 113 12.86 22.90 16.24
N GLN A 114 14.11 23.28 16.53
CA GLN A 114 14.67 24.60 16.26
C GLN A 114 16.06 24.43 15.66
N ARG A 115 16.25 24.98 14.47
CA ARG A 115 17.54 25.18 13.83
C ARG A 115 18.02 26.62 14.02
N VAL A 116 19.30 26.77 14.38
CA VAL A 116 20.03 28.05 14.38
C VAL A 116 21.39 27.81 13.71
N GLY A 117 21.54 28.32 12.48
CA GLY A 117 22.73 28.04 11.67
C GLY A 117 22.85 26.56 11.31
N ASP A 118 23.94 25.92 11.74
CA ASP A 118 24.23 24.50 11.56
C ASP A 118 23.80 23.63 12.76
N ARG A 119 23.31 24.25 13.84
CA ARG A 119 22.86 23.55 15.05
C ARG A 119 21.36 23.32 15.03
N MET A 120 20.94 22.16 15.49
CA MET A 120 19.54 21.79 15.66
C MET A 120 19.28 21.27 17.07
N ARG A 121 18.17 21.72 17.65
CA ARG A 121 17.58 21.24 18.90
C ARG A 121 16.24 20.58 18.59
N ILE A 122 16.03 19.37 19.10
CA ILE A 122 14.75 18.67 19.04
C ILE A 122 14.26 18.48 20.47
N THR A 123 13.03 18.90 20.75
CA THR A 123 12.33 18.61 22.00
C THR A 123 11.21 17.63 21.70
N ALA A 124 11.24 16.45 22.32
CA ALA A 124 10.23 15.41 22.14
C ALA A 124 9.59 15.04 23.47
N ARG A 125 8.33 14.60 23.44
CA ARG A 125 7.60 14.13 24.61
C ARG A 125 6.66 12.97 24.27
N LEU A 126 6.31 12.20 25.29
CA LEU A 126 5.30 11.15 25.27
C LEU A 126 4.24 11.46 26.32
N VAL A 127 2.95 11.37 25.97
CA VAL A 127 1.81 11.73 26.84
C VAL A 127 0.81 10.57 26.89
N ASP A 128 0.26 10.24 28.06
CA ASP A 128 -0.87 9.31 28.19
C ASP A 128 -2.17 10.10 27.97
N ALA A 129 -2.88 9.84 26.87
CA ALA A 129 -4.08 10.55 26.46
C ALA A 129 -5.30 10.30 27.36
N ARG A 130 -5.25 9.31 28.27
CA ARG A 130 -6.32 9.10 29.26
C ARG A 130 -6.21 10.09 30.41
N SER A 131 -5.02 10.16 31.02
CA SER A 131 -4.77 11.02 32.19
C SER A 131 -4.32 12.43 31.84
N GLY A 132 -3.77 12.63 30.64
CA GLY A 132 -3.10 13.87 30.22
C GLY A 132 -1.72 14.06 30.84
N ALA A 133 -1.19 13.07 31.56
CA ALA A 133 0.13 13.14 32.16
C ALA A 133 1.23 12.94 31.11
N ALA A 134 2.30 13.73 31.20
CA ALA A 134 3.52 13.48 30.44
C ALA A 134 4.22 12.24 31.00
N VAL A 135 4.37 11.22 30.16
CA VAL A 135 5.09 9.98 30.46
C VAL A 135 6.60 10.23 30.49
N GLY A 136 7.08 11.10 29.59
CA GLY A 136 8.47 11.53 29.56
C GLY A 136 8.71 12.63 28.54
N ALA A 137 9.83 13.33 28.66
CA ALA A 137 10.28 14.36 27.73
C ALA A 137 11.80 14.36 27.62
N THR A 138 12.30 14.65 26.43
CA THR A 138 13.73 14.67 26.12
C THR A 138 14.07 15.85 25.22
N VAL A 139 15.32 16.30 25.31
CA VAL A 139 15.88 17.36 24.46
C VAL A 139 17.19 16.83 23.88
N VAL A 140 17.29 16.81 22.55
CA VAL A 140 18.46 16.34 21.82
C VAL A 140 19.02 17.47 20.97
N ASP A 141 20.30 17.78 21.18
CA ASP A 141 21.04 18.81 20.44
C ASP A 141 22.10 18.17 19.54
N GLY A 142 22.34 18.77 18.37
CA GLY A 142 23.42 18.35 17.45
C GLY A 142 23.56 19.23 16.22
N ALA A 143 24.38 18.78 15.28
CA ALA A 143 24.51 19.44 13.98
C ALA A 143 23.44 18.94 13.00
N VAL A 144 23.00 19.79 12.06
CA VAL A 144 22.01 19.43 11.03
C VAL A 144 22.54 18.32 10.11
N ALA A 145 23.85 18.26 9.87
CA ALA A 145 24.47 17.19 9.10
C ALA A 145 24.31 15.80 9.75
N GLU A 146 24.05 15.76 11.05
CA GLU A 146 23.83 14.54 11.83
C GLU A 146 22.33 14.28 12.07
N LEU A 147 21.44 14.88 11.27
CA LEU A 147 19.98 14.82 11.46
C LEU A 147 19.46 13.40 11.71
N PHE A 148 19.92 12.42 10.93
CA PHE A 148 19.50 11.02 11.11
C PHE A 148 19.91 10.46 12.49
N ALA A 149 21.14 10.72 12.93
CA ALA A 149 21.58 10.32 14.27
C ALA A 149 20.83 11.06 15.39
N LEU A 150 20.38 12.30 15.14
CA LEU A 150 19.50 13.01 16.07
C LEU A 150 18.11 12.39 16.13
N GLN A 151 17.56 11.94 15.00
CA GLN A 151 16.28 11.24 14.93
C GLN A 151 16.31 9.92 15.68
N ASP A 152 17.35 9.12 15.48
CA ASP A 152 17.52 7.81 16.13
C ASP A 152 17.58 7.96 17.65
N ARG A 153 18.32 8.97 18.16
CA ARG A 153 18.38 9.27 19.60
C ARG A 153 17.02 9.68 20.17
N VAL A 154 16.28 10.55 19.48
CA VAL A 154 14.94 10.98 19.93
C VAL A 154 13.99 9.79 19.99
N ALA A 155 14.00 8.93 18.98
CA ALA A 155 13.14 7.76 18.94
C ALA A 155 13.48 6.75 20.04
N ALA A 156 14.77 6.49 20.27
CA ALA A 156 15.23 5.60 21.34
C ALA A 156 14.81 6.09 22.74
N GLU A 157 14.92 7.39 23.02
CA GLU A 157 14.50 7.99 24.29
C GLU A 157 12.97 7.92 24.49
N LEU A 158 12.19 8.24 23.46
CA LEU A 158 10.72 8.11 23.51
C LEU A 158 10.28 6.67 23.76
N LEU A 159 11.00 5.71 23.15
CA LEU A 159 10.72 4.30 23.34
C LEU A 159 11.09 3.83 24.75
N ALA A 160 12.19 4.32 25.32
CA ALA A 160 12.54 4.05 26.71
C ALA A 160 11.47 4.58 27.69
N PHE A 161 10.89 5.75 27.43
CA PHE A 161 9.76 6.27 28.22
C PHE A 161 8.51 5.38 28.11
N ALA A 162 8.22 4.86 26.92
CA ALA A 162 7.11 3.94 26.71
C ALA A 162 7.32 2.63 27.48
N ASP A 163 8.50 2.01 27.34
CA ASP A 163 8.85 0.74 27.99
C ASP A 163 8.82 0.87 29.53
N ALA A 164 9.26 2.01 30.08
CA ALA A 164 9.19 2.29 31.52
C ALA A 164 7.76 2.48 32.05
N HIS A 165 6.84 2.96 31.21
CA HIS A 165 5.42 3.17 31.56
C HIS A 165 4.60 1.88 31.53
N ASP A 166 4.93 0.95 30.62
CA ASP A 166 4.30 -0.39 30.57
C ASP A 166 4.65 -1.22 31.81
N GLY A 167 5.90 -1.13 32.28
CA GLY A 167 6.38 -1.84 33.47
C GLY A 167 5.74 -1.45 34.82
N GLN A 168 4.93 -0.38 34.87
CA GLN A 168 4.24 0.08 36.09
C GLN A 168 2.78 -0.43 36.23
N GLY A 169 2.29 -1.23 35.29
CA GLY A 169 1.02 -1.98 35.40
C GLY A 169 -0.24 -1.16 35.10
N PHE A 170 -1.08 -1.68 34.21
CA PHE A 170 -2.38 -1.10 33.89
C PHE A 170 -3.43 -1.55 34.90
N ALA A 171 -3.57 -0.81 36.00
CA ALA A 171 -4.73 -0.97 36.87
C ALA A 171 -6.01 -0.62 36.08
N ALA A 172 -6.80 -1.64 35.75
CA ALA A 172 -8.12 -1.48 35.15
C ALA A 172 -9.10 -0.91 36.18
N GLU A 173 -9.69 0.25 35.86
CA GLU A 173 -10.84 0.79 36.60
C GLU A 173 -12.15 0.35 35.90
N PRO A 174 -13.25 0.03 36.62
CA PRO A 174 -14.39 -0.69 36.05
C PRO A 174 -15.25 0.19 35.15
N ALA A 175 -15.65 -0.36 33.99
CA ALA A 175 -16.58 0.29 33.06
C ALA A 175 -18.01 0.40 33.64
N ALA A 176 -18.60 1.59 33.51
CA ALA A 176 -19.99 1.88 33.90
C ALA A 176 -21.02 1.16 32.98
N PRO A 177 -22.22 0.83 33.48
CA PRO A 177 -23.16 -0.07 32.79
C PRO A 177 -24.00 0.63 31.73
N ARG A 178 -24.29 -0.08 30.61
CA ARG A 178 -25.37 0.26 29.66
C ARG A 178 -26.66 -0.51 30.01
N PRO A 179 -27.84 0.09 29.74
CA PRO A 179 -29.12 -0.45 30.19
C PRO A 179 -29.60 -1.65 29.36
N ALA A 180 -30.30 -2.55 30.05
CA ALA A 180 -30.86 -3.79 29.56
C ALA A 180 -32.12 -3.58 28.70
N GLY A 181 -32.34 -4.47 27.73
CA GLY A 181 -33.64 -4.63 27.10
C GLY A 181 -33.70 -5.68 25.99
N ALA A 182 -34.52 -6.69 26.23
CA ALA A 182 -35.11 -7.66 25.29
C ALA A 182 -34.26 -8.87 24.84
N ALA A 183 -34.60 -10.00 25.47
CA ALA A 183 -34.21 -11.35 25.13
C ALA A 183 -34.92 -11.87 23.87
N ALA A 184 -34.23 -12.74 23.12
CA ALA A 184 -34.85 -13.80 22.32
C ALA A 184 -33.92 -15.02 22.32
N SER A 185 -34.49 -16.18 22.68
CA SER A 185 -33.86 -17.49 22.84
C SER A 185 -33.32 -18.10 21.52
N PRO A 186 -32.40 -19.08 21.58
CA PRO A 186 -31.79 -19.68 20.40
C PRO A 186 -32.65 -20.82 19.84
N SER A 187 -32.65 -20.98 18.52
CA SER A 187 -33.00 -22.24 17.87
C SER A 187 -31.86 -22.68 16.98
N ALA A 188 -31.59 -23.97 17.04
CA ALA A 188 -30.42 -24.64 16.51
C ALA A 188 -30.54 -24.95 15.01
N GLY A 189 -29.41 -24.78 14.31
CA GLY A 189 -28.83 -25.75 13.39
C GLY A 189 -29.53 -26.02 12.06
N VAL A 190 -28.92 -25.56 10.96
CA VAL A 190 -28.66 -26.40 9.78
C VAL A 190 -27.31 -26.01 9.19
N ALA A 191 -26.45 -27.01 8.99
CA ALA A 191 -25.14 -26.90 8.36
C ALA A 191 -25.26 -26.80 6.83
N GLY A 192 -24.40 -26.01 6.18
CA GLY A 192 -24.26 -26.02 4.72
C GLY A 192 -23.44 -24.84 4.17
N PHE A 193 -22.24 -25.16 3.68
CA PHE A 193 -21.30 -24.34 2.90
C PHE A 193 -20.71 -23.12 3.61
N GLU A 194 -19.52 -23.32 4.19
CA GLU A 194 -18.64 -22.27 4.65
C GLU A 194 -18.01 -21.56 3.42
N THR A 195 -18.69 -20.54 2.92
CA THR A 195 -18.03 -19.48 2.16
C THR A 195 -16.93 -18.93 3.04
N ALA A 196 -15.67 -18.96 2.57
CA ALA A 196 -14.54 -18.34 3.24
C ALA A 196 -14.93 -16.92 3.66
N ARG A 197 -15.18 -16.72 4.95
CA ARG A 197 -15.44 -15.41 5.52
C ARG A 197 -14.10 -14.69 5.54
N VAL A 198 -13.88 -13.83 4.55
CA VAL A 198 -12.91 -12.74 4.67
C VAL A 198 -13.27 -11.98 5.96
N SER A 199 -12.38 -11.99 6.93
CA SER A 199 -12.54 -11.16 8.13
C SER A 199 -12.67 -9.70 7.69
N PRO A 200 -13.70 -8.93 8.12
CA PRO A 200 -13.97 -7.58 7.65
C PRO A 200 -13.04 -6.53 8.30
N GLY A 201 -11.73 -6.77 8.27
CA GLY A 201 -10.73 -5.82 8.69
C GLY A 201 -9.98 -5.30 7.47
N PHE A 202 -10.15 -4.01 7.16
CA PHE A 202 -9.30 -3.25 6.24
C PHE A 202 -9.68 -3.26 4.73
N ILE A 203 -10.94 -2.94 4.42
CA ILE A 203 -11.33 -2.45 3.08
C ILE A 203 -11.71 -0.97 3.22
N ASP A 204 -10.96 -0.09 2.56
CA ASP A 204 -11.27 1.32 2.41
C ASP A 204 -12.17 1.51 1.17
N GLY A 205 -13.46 1.27 1.38
CA GLY A 205 -14.47 1.28 0.32
C GLY A 205 -15.71 0.49 0.71
N PRO A 206 -16.67 0.31 -0.23
CA PRO A 206 -17.81 -0.56 -0.01
C PRO A 206 -17.37 -2.02 0.22
N PRO A 207 -18.23 -2.90 0.76
CA PRO A 207 -17.89 -4.32 0.91
C PRO A 207 -17.53 -4.95 -0.44
N PRO A 208 -16.83 -6.10 -0.45
CA PRO A 208 -16.59 -6.86 -1.68
C PRO A 208 -17.87 -7.07 -2.50
N PRO A 209 -17.82 -6.94 -3.83
CA PRO A 209 -18.94 -7.28 -4.69
C PRO A 209 -19.25 -8.78 -4.59
N LEU A 210 -20.54 -9.12 -4.60
CA LEU A 210 -20.98 -10.52 -4.63
C LEU A 210 -20.99 -11.02 -6.07
N PRO A 211 -20.48 -12.22 -6.38
CA PRO A 211 -20.58 -12.79 -7.72
C PRO A 211 -22.05 -12.80 -8.23
N PRO A 212 -22.29 -12.49 -9.52
CA PRO A 212 -21.30 -12.32 -10.59
C PRO A 212 -20.64 -10.93 -10.64
N ASP A 213 -21.06 -9.98 -9.79
CA ASP A 213 -20.54 -8.62 -9.83
C ASP A 213 -19.03 -8.57 -9.57
N VAL A 214 -18.36 -7.65 -10.27
CA VAL A 214 -16.91 -7.43 -10.18
C VAL A 214 -16.56 -6.07 -9.60
N ILE A 215 -17.54 -5.18 -9.42
CA ILE A 215 -17.36 -3.86 -8.85
C ILE A 215 -18.56 -3.46 -8.01
N ARG A 216 -18.31 -2.90 -6.83
CA ARG A 216 -19.31 -2.25 -5.98
C ARG A 216 -18.88 -0.83 -5.69
N ARG A 217 -19.83 0.11 -5.66
CA ARG A 217 -19.60 1.51 -5.29
C ARG A 217 -20.47 1.91 -4.11
N ASP A 218 -19.98 2.85 -3.30
CA ASP A 218 -20.77 3.52 -2.26
C ASP A 218 -21.29 4.90 -2.72
N GLU A 219 -22.01 5.60 -1.85
CA GLU A 219 -22.55 6.95 -2.13
C GLU A 219 -21.46 7.99 -2.41
N ALA A 220 -20.28 7.82 -1.80
CA ALA A 220 -19.09 8.65 -2.06
C ALA A 220 -18.37 8.25 -3.35
N ARG A 221 -18.90 7.28 -4.12
CA ARG A 221 -18.33 6.72 -5.35
C ARG A 221 -16.95 6.08 -5.16
N ARG A 222 -16.58 5.70 -3.93
CA ARG A 222 -15.45 4.79 -3.68
C ARG A 222 -15.83 3.42 -4.20
N ALA A 223 -14.84 2.65 -4.68
CA ALA A 223 -15.09 1.38 -5.33
C ALA A 223 -14.30 0.23 -4.69
N THR A 224 -14.92 -0.93 -4.63
CA THR A 224 -14.25 -2.21 -4.37
C THR A 224 -14.43 -3.10 -5.59
N ILE A 225 -13.32 -3.55 -6.15
CA ILE A 225 -13.21 -4.35 -7.36
C ILE A 225 -12.73 -5.75 -6.98
N ARG A 226 -13.31 -6.76 -7.61
CA ARG A 226 -12.92 -8.16 -7.42
C ARG A 226 -12.14 -8.66 -8.63
N ALA A 227 -10.90 -9.10 -8.41
CA ALA A 227 -10.15 -9.88 -9.39
C ALA A 227 -10.79 -11.27 -9.55
N VAL A 228 -10.68 -11.85 -10.74
CA VAL A 228 -11.26 -13.17 -11.04
C VAL A 228 -10.16 -14.14 -11.45
N GLU A 229 -10.08 -15.26 -10.73
CA GLU A 229 -9.16 -16.35 -11.06
C GLU A 229 -9.58 -17.00 -12.40
N VAL A 230 -8.59 -17.36 -13.22
CA VAL A 230 -8.78 -18.11 -14.47
C VAL A 230 -8.02 -19.42 -14.41
N ASP A 231 -8.68 -20.50 -14.85
CA ASP A 231 -8.11 -21.85 -14.85
C ASP A 231 -7.12 -22.07 -16.01
N ASP A 232 -7.33 -21.37 -17.12
CA ASP A 232 -6.51 -21.43 -18.33
C ASP A 232 -5.76 -20.10 -18.51
N SER A 233 -4.52 -20.17 -19.02
CA SER A 233 -3.76 -18.97 -19.35
C SER A 233 -4.43 -18.18 -20.49
N ILE A 234 -4.42 -16.85 -20.36
CA ILE A 234 -4.93 -15.94 -21.40
C ILE A 234 -3.97 -15.98 -22.60
N ARG A 235 -4.50 -16.10 -23.82
CA ARG A 235 -3.67 -16.07 -25.04
C ARG A 235 -3.41 -14.62 -25.39
N LEU A 236 -2.24 -14.12 -24.99
CA LEU A 236 -1.86 -12.73 -25.22
C LEU A 236 -1.71 -12.39 -26.71
N ASP A 237 -2.79 -11.92 -27.36
CA ASP A 237 -2.87 -11.56 -28.78
C ASP A 237 -3.63 -10.25 -29.06
N GLY A 238 -4.23 -9.68 -28.02
CA GLY A 238 -4.97 -8.44 -28.03
C GLY A 238 -6.38 -8.55 -28.58
N GLN A 239 -6.98 -9.73 -28.76
CA GLN A 239 -8.30 -9.87 -29.37
C GLN A 239 -9.46 -9.96 -28.37
N LEU A 240 -9.21 -10.28 -27.09
CA LEU A 240 -10.24 -10.52 -26.08
C LEU A 240 -11.29 -11.57 -26.52
N ASP A 241 -10.85 -12.69 -27.09
CA ASP A 241 -11.71 -13.73 -27.66
C ASP A 241 -11.88 -14.97 -26.76
N GLU A 242 -11.25 -14.96 -25.59
CA GLU A 242 -11.37 -15.98 -24.57
C GLU A 242 -12.73 -15.95 -23.88
N ARG A 243 -13.17 -17.15 -23.45
CA ARG A 243 -14.47 -17.35 -22.77
C ARG A 243 -14.69 -16.39 -21.61
N VAL A 244 -13.65 -16.10 -20.83
CA VAL A 244 -13.72 -15.24 -19.63
C VAL A 244 -14.27 -13.84 -19.96
N TYR A 245 -13.94 -13.27 -21.13
CA TYR A 245 -14.39 -11.95 -21.55
C TYR A 245 -15.88 -11.90 -21.91
N TYR A 246 -16.53 -13.05 -22.06
CA TYR A 246 -17.98 -13.17 -22.28
C TYR A 246 -18.75 -13.61 -21.03
N THR A 247 -18.09 -14.29 -20.09
CA THR A 247 -18.75 -14.84 -18.88
C THR A 247 -18.56 -13.97 -17.64
N VAL A 248 -17.47 -13.22 -17.55
CA VAL A 248 -17.18 -12.31 -16.43
C VAL A 248 -17.64 -10.90 -16.79
N PRO A 249 -18.52 -10.26 -15.99
CA PRO A 249 -18.91 -8.88 -16.21
C PRO A 249 -17.69 -7.95 -16.26
N ALA A 250 -17.72 -6.98 -17.16
CA ALA A 250 -16.67 -5.97 -17.23
C ALA A 250 -16.79 -4.93 -16.10
N ILE A 251 -15.65 -4.45 -15.63
CA ILE A 251 -15.52 -3.24 -14.84
C ILE A 251 -15.84 -2.05 -15.75
N THR A 252 -16.86 -1.29 -15.39
CA THR A 252 -17.37 -0.14 -16.17
C THR A 252 -17.66 1.07 -15.25
N GLY A 253 -18.11 2.17 -15.84
CA GLY A 253 -18.49 3.38 -15.11
C GLY A 253 -17.29 4.27 -14.78
N PHE A 254 -16.42 4.49 -15.75
CA PHE A 254 -15.33 5.46 -15.64
C PHE A 254 -15.90 6.88 -15.47
N ILE A 255 -15.22 7.67 -14.65
CA ILE A 255 -15.60 9.01 -14.20
C ILE A 255 -14.56 10.00 -14.71
N GLN A 256 -15.01 11.10 -15.28
CA GLN A 256 -14.16 12.20 -15.71
C GLN A 256 -13.53 12.90 -14.50
N GLN A 257 -12.21 13.08 -14.55
CA GLN A 257 -11.51 14.13 -13.78
C GLN A 257 -11.55 15.44 -14.56
N ALA A 258 -11.39 15.38 -15.88
CA ALA A 258 -11.44 16.52 -16.79
C ALA A 258 -12.02 16.08 -18.14
N PRO A 259 -12.67 16.98 -18.91
CA PRO A 259 -12.92 18.38 -18.59
C PRO A 259 -14.00 18.61 -17.53
N ASP A 260 -14.99 17.72 -17.44
CA ASP A 260 -16.14 17.88 -16.56
C ASP A 260 -16.01 16.99 -15.31
N GLU A 261 -15.42 17.53 -14.24
CA GLU A 261 -15.15 16.78 -13.00
C GLU A 261 -16.39 16.05 -12.48
N GLY A 262 -16.26 14.74 -12.28
CA GLY A 262 -17.31 13.88 -11.74
C GLY A 262 -18.37 13.43 -12.74
N ALA A 263 -18.36 13.91 -13.99
CA ALA A 263 -19.26 13.45 -15.04
C ALA A 263 -18.92 12.01 -15.50
N PRO A 264 -19.86 11.26 -16.10
CA PRO A 264 -19.55 10.00 -16.76
C PRO A 264 -18.57 10.19 -17.93
N ALA A 265 -17.65 9.25 -18.13
CA ALA A 265 -16.77 9.23 -19.30
C ALA A 265 -17.57 9.28 -20.61
N THR A 266 -17.11 10.07 -21.60
CA THR A 266 -17.84 10.23 -22.86
C THR A 266 -17.56 9.12 -23.86
N GLU A 267 -16.46 8.37 -23.67
CA GLU A 267 -16.11 7.19 -24.45
C GLU A 267 -16.13 5.96 -23.52
N LYS A 268 -16.91 4.95 -23.91
CA LYS A 268 -17.11 3.75 -23.09
C LYS A 268 -15.79 2.99 -22.93
N THR A 269 -15.49 2.56 -21.70
CA THR A 269 -14.35 1.66 -21.41
C THR A 269 -14.85 0.51 -20.54
N GLU A 270 -14.48 -0.70 -20.93
CA GLU A 270 -14.76 -1.96 -20.26
C GLU A 270 -13.42 -2.60 -19.89
N ALA A 271 -13.23 -3.01 -18.64
CA ALA A 271 -11.97 -3.60 -18.17
C ALA A 271 -12.18 -4.89 -17.37
N TRP A 272 -11.17 -5.75 -17.34
CA TRP A 272 -11.14 -6.99 -16.58
C TRP A 272 -9.81 -7.08 -15.85
N ILE A 273 -9.85 -7.54 -14.60
CA ILE A 273 -8.66 -7.87 -13.82
C ILE A 273 -8.78 -9.35 -13.49
N LEU A 274 -7.89 -10.14 -14.08
CA LEU A 274 -7.88 -11.59 -13.98
C LEU A 274 -6.53 -12.03 -13.41
N PHE A 275 -6.43 -13.26 -12.93
CA PHE A 275 -5.16 -13.81 -12.49
C PHE A 275 -5.16 -15.35 -12.55
N ASP A 276 -3.97 -15.92 -12.66
CA ASP A 276 -3.73 -17.34 -12.42
C ASP A 276 -2.61 -17.49 -11.36
N ALA A 277 -1.99 -18.67 -11.27
CA ALA A 277 -0.93 -18.93 -10.31
C ALA A 277 0.38 -18.15 -10.59
N ASP A 278 0.58 -17.61 -11.78
CA ASP A 278 1.85 -17.03 -12.23
C ASP A 278 1.74 -15.54 -12.60
N ASN A 279 0.57 -15.11 -13.07
CA ASN A 279 0.34 -13.83 -13.72
C ASN A 279 -0.92 -13.13 -13.24
N ILE A 280 -0.88 -11.79 -13.28
CA ILE A 280 -2.05 -10.92 -13.29
C ILE A 280 -2.28 -10.49 -14.73
N TYR A 281 -3.52 -10.63 -15.20
CA TYR A 281 -3.93 -10.17 -16.52
C TYR A 281 -4.86 -8.96 -16.42
N VAL A 282 -4.64 -7.97 -17.29
CA VAL A 282 -5.51 -6.80 -17.40
C VAL A 282 -6.00 -6.70 -18.83
N GLY A 283 -7.29 -7.00 -19.02
CA GLY A 283 -7.98 -6.84 -20.29
C GLY A 283 -8.73 -5.51 -20.34
N ALA A 284 -8.76 -4.84 -21.49
CA ALA A 284 -9.66 -3.70 -21.69
C ALA A 284 -10.18 -3.60 -23.11
N ARG A 285 -11.49 -3.37 -23.23
CA ARG A 285 -12.16 -2.98 -24.48
C ARG A 285 -12.47 -1.50 -24.42
N ILE A 286 -11.88 -0.75 -25.31
CA ILE A 286 -11.86 0.71 -25.29
C ILE A 286 -12.58 1.20 -26.53
N TRP A 287 -13.76 1.75 -26.32
CA TRP A 287 -14.59 2.31 -27.39
C TRP A 287 -14.09 3.71 -27.72
N ASP A 288 -14.12 4.06 -29.00
CA ASP A 288 -13.84 5.41 -29.47
C ASP A 288 -14.73 5.74 -30.67
N SER A 289 -15.59 6.74 -30.52
CA SER A 289 -16.49 7.20 -31.59
C SER A 289 -15.75 7.82 -32.80
N ALA A 290 -14.48 8.21 -32.65
CA ALA A 290 -13.69 8.74 -33.75
C ALA A 290 -13.06 7.61 -34.57
N PRO A 291 -12.90 7.79 -35.89
CA PRO A 291 -12.23 6.80 -36.73
C PRO A 291 -10.75 6.65 -36.34
N PRO A 292 -10.11 5.49 -36.58
CA PRO A 292 -8.72 5.24 -36.19
C PRO A 292 -7.69 6.27 -36.70
N SER A 293 -7.98 6.93 -37.83
CA SER A 293 -7.12 7.99 -38.39
C SER A 293 -7.08 9.27 -37.55
N GLN A 294 -8.00 9.43 -36.60
CA GLN A 294 -8.06 10.57 -35.67
C GLN A 294 -7.59 10.21 -34.26
N TRP A 295 -7.27 8.95 -33.99
CA TRP A 295 -6.67 8.57 -32.72
C TRP A 295 -5.27 9.15 -32.63
N VAL A 296 -4.96 9.80 -31.51
CA VAL A 296 -3.61 10.35 -31.29
C VAL A 296 -2.75 9.22 -30.74
N ALA A 297 -2.18 8.43 -31.66
CA ALA A 297 -1.34 7.28 -31.37
C ALA A 297 -0.19 7.23 -32.39
N ASN A 298 0.87 8.01 -32.15
CA ASN A 298 2.01 8.17 -33.08
C ASN A 298 3.34 7.62 -32.53
N GLU A 299 3.36 7.11 -31.30
CA GLU A 299 4.59 6.72 -30.60
C GLU A 299 4.53 5.28 -30.08
N MET A 300 5.55 4.50 -30.40
CA MET A 300 5.70 3.10 -30.00
C MET A 300 6.90 2.89 -29.05
N ARG A 301 7.75 3.91 -28.86
CA ARG A 301 8.97 3.77 -28.06
C ARG A 301 8.69 3.80 -26.56
N ARG A 302 9.26 2.80 -25.88
CA ARG A 302 9.46 2.75 -24.43
C ARG A 302 10.18 4.03 -23.94
N ASP A 303 9.79 4.53 -22.77
CA ASP A 303 10.44 5.63 -22.03
C ASP A 303 10.42 7.04 -22.68
N THR A 304 9.50 7.33 -23.60
CA THR A 304 9.36 8.70 -24.14
C THR A 304 8.32 9.53 -23.38
N ARG A 305 8.68 10.77 -23.00
CA ARG A 305 7.73 11.75 -22.41
C ARG A 305 6.49 12.03 -23.29
N GLN A 306 6.57 11.71 -24.58
CA GLN A 306 5.52 11.93 -25.59
C GLN A 306 4.37 10.91 -25.52
N LEU A 307 4.55 9.76 -24.86
CA LEU A 307 3.46 8.78 -24.68
C LEU A 307 2.26 9.39 -23.92
N ARG A 308 2.52 10.34 -23.01
CA ARG A 308 1.47 11.06 -22.25
C ARG A 308 0.63 12.00 -23.10
N GLN A 309 1.05 12.28 -24.34
CA GLN A 309 0.30 13.07 -25.31
C GLN A 309 -0.54 12.21 -26.26
N ASN A 310 -0.66 10.91 -26.00
CA ASN A 310 -1.41 9.97 -26.82
C ASN A 310 -2.64 9.48 -26.07
N ASP A 311 -3.55 8.85 -26.81
CA ASP A 311 -4.61 8.03 -26.25
C ASP A 311 -3.99 6.89 -25.44
N THR A 312 -4.38 6.75 -24.17
CA THR A 312 -3.78 5.71 -23.31
C THR A 312 -4.80 5.02 -22.43
N PHE A 313 -4.46 3.80 -22.03
CA PHE A 313 -5.09 3.07 -20.94
C PHE A 313 -4.01 2.67 -19.93
N ALA A 314 -4.32 2.78 -18.64
CA ALA A 314 -3.39 2.46 -17.56
C ALA A 314 -4.07 1.71 -16.43
N ILE A 315 -3.29 0.88 -15.76
CA ILE A 315 -3.59 0.34 -14.44
C ILE A 315 -2.52 0.79 -13.45
N ILE A 316 -2.93 1.06 -12.22
CA ILE A 316 -2.05 1.21 -11.05
C ILE A 316 -2.36 0.09 -10.07
N LEU A 317 -1.33 -0.47 -9.46
CA LEU A 317 -1.43 -1.45 -8.37
C LEU A 317 -0.65 -0.98 -7.15
N ASP A 318 -1.34 -0.80 -6.03
CA ASP A 318 -0.77 -0.67 -4.69
C ASP A 318 -0.80 -2.05 -4.03
N THR A 319 0.28 -2.80 -4.23
CA THR A 319 0.38 -4.23 -3.87
C THR A 319 0.58 -4.50 -2.37
N PHE A 320 0.83 -3.45 -1.58
CA PHE A 320 0.95 -3.54 -0.11
C PHE A 320 -0.22 -2.89 0.61
N TYR A 321 -1.11 -2.23 -0.14
CA TYR A 321 -2.27 -1.51 0.32
C TYR A 321 -1.94 -0.46 1.38
N ASP A 322 -0.82 0.24 1.15
CA ASP A 322 -0.35 1.32 2.02
C ASP A 322 -0.90 2.69 1.62
N ARG A 323 -1.66 2.75 0.51
CA ARG A 323 -2.37 3.92 -0.02
C ARG A 323 -1.43 5.07 -0.40
N ARG A 324 -0.15 4.77 -0.66
CA ARG A 324 0.91 5.76 -0.91
C ARG A 324 1.88 5.33 -1.99
N ASN A 325 2.22 4.06 -2.04
CA ASN A 325 3.16 3.48 -2.99
C ASN A 325 2.42 2.61 -3.98
N ALA A 326 2.83 2.67 -5.24
CA ALA A 326 2.20 1.87 -6.26
C ALA A 326 3.13 1.64 -7.45
N VAL A 327 2.74 0.74 -8.33
CA VAL A 327 3.34 0.55 -9.64
C VAL A 327 2.28 0.79 -10.71
N ALA A 328 2.68 1.39 -11.82
CA ALA A 328 1.76 1.69 -12.91
C ALA A 328 2.24 1.05 -14.21
N PHE A 329 1.29 0.55 -14.98
CA PHE A 329 1.48 -0.04 -16.30
C PHE A 329 0.52 0.65 -17.26
N TYR A 330 1.01 1.14 -18.39
CA TYR A 330 0.14 1.81 -19.35
C TYR A 330 0.57 1.59 -20.79
N THR A 331 -0.42 1.63 -21.68
CA THR A 331 -0.26 1.39 -23.11
C THR A 331 -1.13 2.34 -23.93
N ASN A 332 -0.99 2.27 -25.25
CA ASN A 332 -1.75 3.01 -26.24
C ASN A 332 -2.26 2.05 -27.35
N PRO A 333 -3.07 2.51 -28.32
CA PRO A 333 -3.59 1.66 -29.40
C PRO A 333 -2.54 1.03 -30.34
N LEU A 334 -1.25 1.37 -30.18
CA LEU A 334 -0.13 0.78 -30.93
C LEU A 334 0.67 -0.23 -30.10
N GLY A 335 0.25 -0.53 -28.88
CA GLY A 335 0.96 -1.47 -27.99
C GLY A 335 2.23 -0.89 -27.40
N ALA A 336 2.31 0.44 -27.20
CA ALA A 336 3.41 1.03 -26.48
C ALA A 336 3.50 0.48 -25.03
N ILE A 337 4.72 0.26 -24.55
CA ILE A 337 4.99 -0.24 -23.20
C ILE A 337 5.58 0.90 -22.38
N ALA A 338 4.96 1.20 -21.24
CA ALA A 338 5.54 2.09 -20.27
C ALA A 338 5.09 1.75 -18.84
N ASP A 339 6.04 1.94 -17.93
CA ASP A 339 5.96 1.54 -16.53
C ASP A 339 6.62 2.61 -15.66
N PHE A 340 6.16 2.73 -14.41
CA PHE A 340 6.82 3.56 -13.40
C PHE A 340 6.37 3.16 -12.00
N GLN A 341 7.23 3.46 -11.03
CA GLN A 341 6.92 3.31 -9.61
C GLN A 341 6.51 4.66 -9.02
N ILE A 342 5.47 4.65 -8.19
CA ILE A 342 5.01 5.79 -7.40
C ILE A 342 5.44 5.57 -5.96
N THR A 343 6.11 6.56 -5.37
CA THR A 343 6.49 6.54 -3.96
C THR A 343 5.84 7.73 -3.25
N ASN A 344 5.10 7.47 -2.17
CA ASN A 344 4.46 8.48 -1.34
C ASN A 344 3.56 9.48 -2.11
N GLU A 345 2.83 9.03 -3.13
CA GLU A 345 2.07 9.89 -4.06
C GLU A 345 2.91 11.02 -4.70
N GLY A 346 4.23 10.89 -4.66
CA GLY A 346 5.16 11.90 -5.11
C GLY A 346 5.51 11.74 -6.58
N ASN A 347 6.70 12.24 -6.92
CA ASN A 347 7.22 12.10 -8.27
C ASN A 347 7.44 10.62 -8.63
N PRO A 348 6.95 10.17 -9.79
CA PRO A 348 7.14 8.79 -10.21
C PRO A 348 8.59 8.54 -10.60
N ASN A 349 9.11 7.37 -10.21
CA ASN A 349 10.35 6.81 -10.71
C ASN A 349 10.08 6.08 -12.03
N SER A 350 10.46 6.70 -13.15
CA SER A 350 10.31 6.10 -14.49
C SER A 350 11.46 5.15 -14.86
N ASP A 351 12.49 5.03 -14.02
CA ASP A 351 13.60 4.08 -14.23
C ASP A 351 13.25 2.66 -13.73
N TRP A 352 12.14 2.52 -12.98
CA TRP A 352 11.64 1.22 -12.55
C TRP A 352 11.06 0.46 -13.75
N ASN A 353 11.73 -0.63 -14.13
CA ASN A 353 11.49 -1.37 -15.37
C ASN A 353 11.26 -2.87 -15.10
N PRO A 354 10.02 -3.29 -14.80
CA PRO A 354 9.64 -4.69 -14.61
C PRO A 354 9.54 -5.45 -15.94
N VAL A 355 9.53 -6.78 -15.87
CA VAL A 355 9.19 -7.63 -17.02
C VAL A 355 7.67 -7.79 -17.09
N TRP A 356 7.07 -7.37 -18.19
CA TRP A 356 5.64 -7.56 -18.47
C TRP A 356 5.42 -7.46 -19.98
N ASP A 357 4.32 -8.04 -20.46
CA ASP A 357 3.97 -8.04 -21.87
C ASP A 357 2.61 -7.38 -22.09
N VAL A 358 2.42 -6.80 -23.27
CA VAL A 358 1.14 -6.22 -23.70
C VAL A 358 0.89 -6.53 -25.17
N ARG A 359 -0.37 -6.81 -25.51
CA ARG A 359 -0.85 -6.84 -26.89
C ARG A 359 -2.09 -5.97 -27.03
N THR A 360 -2.22 -5.33 -28.17
CA THR A 360 -3.35 -4.47 -28.49
C THR A 360 -3.93 -4.83 -29.83
N GLY A 361 -5.25 -4.97 -29.89
CA GLY A 361 -5.99 -5.21 -31.12
C GLY A 361 -6.81 -3.98 -31.52
N ARG A 362 -7.43 -4.07 -32.70
CA ARG A 362 -8.39 -3.07 -33.19
C ARG A 362 -9.67 -3.79 -33.58
N PHE A 363 -10.80 -3.14 -33.34
CA PHE A 363 -12.10 -3.62 -33.77
C PHE A 363 -12.94 -2.45 -34.28
N GLU A 364 -14.10 -2.75 -34.87
CA GLU A 364 -15.03 -1.70 -35.29
C GLU A 364 -15.54 -0.91 -34.08
N GLY A 365 -15.19 0.38 -34.02
CA GLY A 365 -15.59 1.27 -32.92
C GLY A 365 -14.61 1.36 -31.76
N GLY A 366 -13.40 0.78 -31.86
CA GLY A 366 -12.42 0.90 -30.79
C GLY A 366 -11.17 0.01 -30.91
N TRP A 367 -10.51 -0.17 -29.77
CA TRP A 367 -9.30 -0.97 -29.64
C TRP A 367 -9.28 -1.74 -28.32
N THR A 368 -8.43 -2.75 -28.26
CA THR A 368 -8.35 -3.69 -27.17
C THR A 368 -6.96 -3.71 -26.56
N VAL A 369 -6.89 -4.09 -25.29
CA VAL A 369 -5.65 -4.23 -24.51
C VAL A 369 -5.69 -5.56 -23.79
N GLU A 370 -4.59 -6.28 -23.83
CA GLU A 370 -4.28 -7.36 -22.90
C GLU A 370 -2.89 -7.13 -22.35
N MET A 371 -2.78 -6.99 -21.03
CA MET A 371 -1.52 -6.93 -20.30
C MET A 371 -1.33 -8.24 -19.54
N GLU A 372 -0.13 -8.80 -19.59
CA GLU A 372 0.33 -9.91 -18.76
C GLU A 372 1.43 -9.39 -17.82
N ILE A 373 1.14 -9.39 -16.52
CA ILE A 373 2.03 -8.89 -15.47
C ILE A 373 2.39 -10.08 -14.57
N PRO A 374 3.56 -10.69 -14.75
CA PRO A 374 4.01 -11.77 -13.87
C PRO A 374 4.09 -11.34 -12.43
N PHE A 375 3.59 -12.16 -11.49
CA PHE A 375 3.72 -11.87 -10.06
C PHE A 375 5.19 -11.66 -9.68
N LYS A 376 6.13 -12.43 -10.24
CA LYS A 376 7.58 -12.28 -10.01
C LYS A 376 8.14 -10.89 -10.36
N SER A 377 7.45 -10.13 -11.21
CA SER A 377 7.82 -8.76 -11.58
C SER A 377 7.35 -7.71 -10.57
N LEU A 378 6.51 -8.13 -9.62
CA LEU A 378 5.95 -7.31 -8.56
C LEU A 378 6.55 -7.66 -7.20
N ARG A 379 6.55 -6.69 -6.30
CA ARG A 379 6.71 -6.93 -4.86
C ARG A 379 5.32 -6.95 -4.24
N TYR A 380 5.01 -7.94 -3.41
CA TYR A 380 3.71 -8.11 -2.76
C TYR A 380 3.83 -9.00 -1.52
N ARG A 381 2.80 -8.99 -0.67
CA ARG A 381 2.69 -9.95 0.45
C ARG A 381 2.13 -11.27 -0.07
N PRO A 382 2.75 -12.42 0.20
CA PRO A 382 2.25 -13.70 -0.27
C PRO A 382 1.01 -14.14 0.51
N GLY A 383 0.23 -15.03 -0.10
CA GLY A 383 -0.87 -15.71 0.56
C GLY A 383 -2.24 -15.35 -0.03
N PRO A 384 -3.29 -16.05 0.41
CA PRO A 384 -4.64 -15.88 -0.11
C PRO A 384 -5.27 -14.58 0.39
N SER A 385 -6.35 -14.18 -0.26
CA SER A 385 -7.23 -13.06 0.12
C SER A 385 -6.46 -11.74 0.25
N GLN A 386 -5.65 -11.43 -0.76
CA GLN A 386 -4.98 -10.14 -0.86
C GLN A 386 -5.99 -8.99 -0.91
N VAL A 387 -5.59 -7.88 -0.31
CA VAL A 387 -6.24 -6.58 -0.46
C VAL A 387 -5.18 -5.64 -1.01
N TRP A 388 -5.38 -5.15 -2.23
CA TRP A 388 -4.50 -4.20 -2.93
C TRP A 388 -5.28 -2.92 -3.26
N GLY A 389 -4.58 -1.85 -3.62
CA GLY A 389 -5.19 -0.68 -4.24
C GLY A 389 -5.14 -0.82 -5.76
N VAL A 390 -6.18 -0.37 -6.46
CA VAL A 390 -6.22 -0.38 -7.92
C VAL A 390 -6.85 0.89 -8.49
N GLN A 391 -6.24 1.43 -9.53
CA GLN A 391 -6.80 2.54 -10.29
C GLN A 391 -6.70 2.22 -11.77
N LEU A 392 -7.80 2.42 -12.51
CA LEU A 392 -7.82 2.30 -13.96
C LEU A 392 -7.97 3.69 -14.55
N ARG A 393 -7.17 4.02 -15.56
CA ARG A 393 -7.22 5.32 -16.24
C ARG A 393 -7.42 5.16 -17.74
N ARG A 394 -8.30 5.97 -18.31
CA ARG A 394 -8.41 6.20 -19.76
C ARG A 394 -8.14 7.67 -20.08
N ASN A 395 -7.22 7.94 -20.99
CA ASN A 395 -6.99 9.27 -21.57
C ASN A 395 -7.50 9.27 -23.01
N VAL A 396 -8.44 10.16 -23.33
CA VAL A 396 -8.91 10.42 -24.70
C VAL A 396 -8.32 11.76 -25.14
N ARG A 397 -7.18 11.71 -25.81
CA ARG A 397 -6.35 12.90 -25.99
C ARG A 397 -7.07 13.97 -26.80
N ARG A 398 -7.76 13.57 -27.87
CA ARG A 398 -8.50 14.46 -28.78
C ARG A 398 -9.58 15.29 -28.08
N LYS A 399 -10.14 14.78 -26.98
CA LYS A 399 -11.15 15.47 -26.17
C LYS A 399 -10.55 16.20 -24.96
N ASN A 400 -9.24 16.05 -24.72
CA ASN A 400 -8.59 16.44 -23.48
C ASN A 400 -9.29 15.86 -22.23
N GLU A 401 -9.77 14.61 -22.36
CA GLU A 401 -10.58 13.95 -21.35
C GLU A 401 -9.77 12.89 -20.60
N TRP A 402 -9.79 13.00 -19.27
CA TRP A 402 -9.09 12.12 -18.35
C TRP A 402 -10.12 11.41 -17.48
N ASN A 403 -10.13 10.10 -17.55
CA ASN A 403 -11.13 9.24 -16.91
C ASN A 403 -10.47 8.26 -15.94
N TYR A 404 -11.11 8.03 -14.79
CA TYR A 404 -10.65 7.14 -13.73
C TYR A 404 -11.79 6.25 -13.22
N ILE A 405 -11.49 5.14 -12.54
CA ILE A 405 -12.55 4.25 -12.04
C ILE A 405 -13.19 4.77 -10.73
N THR A 406 -12.43 5.55 -9.95
CA THR A 406 -12.90 6.33 -8.79
C THR A 406 -12.87 7.83 -9.11
N PRO A 407 -13.69 8.64 -8.42
CA PRO A 407 -13.66 10.09 -8.61
C PRO A 407 -12.32 10.68 -8.15
N LEU A 408 -11.73 11.54 -8.96
CA LEU A 408 -10.56 12.34 -8.58
C LEU A 408 -10.88 13.82 -8.84
N PRO A 409 -10.60 14.72 -7.88
CA PRO A 409 -10.75 16.13 -8.13
C PRO A 409 -9.70 16.62 -9.14
N ILE A 410 -9.95 17.71 -9.85
CA ILE A 410 -8.96 18.34 -10.74
C ILE A 410 -7.72 18.78 -9.96
N SER A 411 -7.88 19.12 -8.67
CA SER A 411 -6.79 19.47 -7.74
C SER A 411 -5.87 18.30 -7.39
N ALA A 412 -6.28 17.05 -7.64
CA ALA A 412 -5.43 15.87 -7.49
C ALA A 412 -4.19 15.90 -8.40
N GLY A 413 -4.19 16.78 -9.40
CA GLY A 413 -3.10 17.05 -10.33
C GLY A 413 -3.70 17.32 -11.70
N SER A 414 -3.37 18.46 -12.31
CA SER A 414 -3.93 18.83 -13.61
C SER A 414 -3.52 17.82 -14.70
N GLY A 415 -4.48 17.25 -15.42
CA GLY A 415 -4.27 16.31 -16.53
C GLY A 415 -3.71 14.96 -16.07
N PRO A 416 -2.46 14.57 -16.45
CA PRO A 416 -1.92 13.25 -16.13
C PRO A 416 -1.65 13.03 -14.64
N GLY A 417 -1.73 14.06 -13.80
CA GLY A 417 -1.36 14.01 -12.39
C GLY A 417 -2.32 13.22 -11.49
N GLY A 418 -3.60 13.08 -11.87
CA GLY A 418 -4.58 12.32 -11.08
C GLY A 418 -4.16 10.88 -10.83
N ILE A 419 -3.44 10.25 -11.77
CA ILE A 419 -2.90 8.89 -11.62
C ILE A 419 -1.94 8.76 -10.42
N PHE A 420 -1.42 9.84 -9.84
CA PHE A 420 -0.51 9.75 -8.69
C PHE A 420 -1.22 9.71 -7.32
N ARG A 421 -2.55 9.89 -7.28
CA ARG A 421 -3.37 9.76 -6.06
C ARG A 421 -3.70 8.29 -5.76
N VAL A 422 -2.75 7.62 -5.12
CA VAL A 422 -2.88 6.22 -4.70
C VAL A 422 -3.91 6.06 -3.58
N SER A 423 -4.06 7.06 -2.73
CA SER A 423 -5.01 7.10 -1.62
C SER A 423 -6.47 7.04 -2.05
N ASP A 424 -6.78 7.60 -3.21
CA ASP A 424 -8.13 7.62 -3.78
C ASP A 424 -8.42 6.43 -4.71
N ALA A 425 -7.47 5.49 -4.85
CA ALA A 425 -7.65 4.29 -5.67
C ALA A 425 -8.78 3.39 -5.14
N ALA A 426 -9.40 2.61 -6.02
CA ALA A 426 -10.33 1.56 -5.61
C ALA A 426 -9.60 0.48 -4.78
N THR A 427 -10.35 -0.29 -4.01
CA THR A 427 -9.81 -1.48 -3.34
C THR A 427 -9.95 -2.70 -4.26
N LEU A 428 -8.88 -3.45 -4.47
CA LEU A 428 -8.87 -4.72 -5.19
C LEU A 428 -8.88 -5.89 -4.20
N VAL A 429 -9.81 -6.82 -4.37
CA VAL A 429 -9.97 -8.03 -3.54
C VAL A 429 -10.12 -9.27 -4.40
N GLY A 430 -10.12 -10.45 -3.78
CA GLY A 430 -10.34 -11.72 -4.48
C GLY A 430 -9.12 -12.23 -5.25
N LEU A 431 -7.95 -11.66 -4.95
CA LEU A 431 -6.67 -12.07 -5.50
C LEU A 431 -5.97 -12.99 -4.50
N ASP A 432 -5.52 -14.16 -4.96
CA ASP A 432 -4.68 -15.06 -4.19
C ASP A 432 -3.27 -14.98 -4.75
N ALA A 433 -2.36 -14.39 -3.98
CA ALA A 433 -1.00 -14.19 -4.44
C ALA A 433 -0.13 -15.42 -4.14
N PRO A 434 0.75 -15.84 -5.06
CA PRO A 434 1.59 -17.01 -4.87
C PRO A 434 2.41 -16.93 -3.59
N SER A 435 2.72 -18.10 -3.00
CA SER A 435 3.70 -18.18 -1.92
C SER A 435 5.04 -17.66 -2.46
N GLY A 436 5.51 -16.52 -1.93
CA GLY A 436 6.47 -15.65 -2.60
C GLY A 436 7.65 -16.37 -3.26
N SER A 437 7.90 -16.04 -4.52
CA SER A 437 9.09 -16.50 -5.24
C SER A 437 10.31 -15.72 -4.77
N LYS A 438 11.46 -16.40 -4.63
CA LYS A 438 12.75 -15.70 -4.54
C LYS A 438 13.02 -15.07 -5.90
N ASN A 439 12.85 -13.76 -6.02
CA ASN A 439 13.07 -13.06 -7.28
C ASN A 439 14.57 -13.13 -7.65
N LEU A 440 14.92 -13.97 -8.63
CA LEU A 440 16.21 -13.99 -9.30
C LEU A 440 16.01 -13.46 -10.72
N GLU A 441 16.64 -12.32 -11.03
CA GLU A 441 16.63 -11.71 -12.35
C GLU A 441 18.07 -11.70 -12.88
N VAL A 442 18.24 -12.12 -14.14
CA VAL A 442 19.56 -12.24 -14.79
C VAL A 442 19.48 -11.54 -16.15
N LYS A 443 20.27 -10.48 -16.35
CA LYS A 443 20.35 -9.69 -17.59
C LYS A 443 21.75 -9.78 -18.19
N PRO A 444 21.96 -10.64 -19.21
CA PRO A 444 23.20 -10.59 -19.98
C PRO A 444 23.21 -9.39 -20.92
N TYR A 445 24.35 -8.72 -21.07
CA TYR A 445 24.53 -7.64 -22.03
C TYR A 445 25.87 -7.75 -22.76
N GLY A 446 25.94 -7.17 -23.94
CA GLY A 446 27.15 -7.12 -24.75
C GLY A 446 27.10 -5.94 -25.72
N ILE A 447 28.19 -5.18 -25.76
CA ILE A 447 28.43 -4.11 -26.74
C ILE A 447 29.70 -4.45 -27.51
N GLY A 448 29.68 -4.25 -28.82
CA GLY A 448 30.86 -4.40 -29.67
C GLY A 448 30.91 -3.29 -30.70
N GLY A 449 32.11 -2.85 -31.02
CA GLY A 449 32.40 -1.81 -31.99
C GLY A 449 33.52 -2.22 -32.93
N VAL A 450 33.63 -1.53 -34.06
CA VAL A 450 34.74 -1.68 -35.00
C VAL A 450 35.26 -0.30 -35.32
N SER A 451 36.53 -0.05 -35.03
CA SER A 451 37.19 1.22 -35.28
C SER A 451 38.25 1.10 -36.39
N THR A 452 38.32 2.13 -37.23
CA THR A 452 39.38 2.30 -38.23
C THR A 452 39.96 3.69 -38.08
N ASN A 453 41.25 3.78 -37.80
CA ASN A 453 42.00 5.03 -37.69
C ASN A 453 43.22 4.98 -38.62
N LEU A 454 43.07 5.60 -39.80
CA LEU A 454 44.11 5.67 -40.83
C LEU A 454 45.19 6.74 -40.54
N ALA A 455 44.99 7.59 -39.53
CA ALA A 455 45.93 8.64 -39.13
C ALA A 455 46.85 8.23 -37.97
N ALA A 456 46.54 7.12 -37.28
CA ALA A 456 47.42 6.53 -36.27
C ALA A 456 48.68 5.96 -36.93
N SER A 457 49.81 5.95 -36.21
CA SER A 457 51.05 5.32 -36.65
C SER A 457 51.49 4.28 -35.62
N PRO A 458 51.32 2.98 -35.89
CA PRO A 458 50.82 2.40 -37.15
C PRO A 458 49.30 2.58 -37.35
N PRO A 459 48.81 2.56 -38.62
CA PRO A 459 47.37 2.68 -38.92
C PRO A 459 46.56 1.53 -38.31
N ILE A 460 45.44 1.85 -37.68
CA ILE A 460 44.52 0.89 -37.09
C ILE A 460 43.39 0.64 -38.10
N ARG A 461 43.15 -0.62 -38.49
CA ARG A 461 42.08 -0.99 -39.43
C ARG A 461 41.21 -2.09 -38.85
N ASN A 462 39.90 -1.90 -38.88
CA ASN A 462 38.91 -2.86 -38.41
C ASN A 462 39.23 -3.43 -37.02
N ALA A 463 39.74 -2.60 -36.12
CA ALA A 463 40.00 -3.02 -34.76
C ALA A 463 38.65 -3.17 -34.04
N GLY A 464 38.28 -4.42 -33.79
CA GLY A 464 37.11 -4.76 -33.00
C GLY A 464 37.37 -4.42 -31.53
N ASP A 465 36.39 -3.81 -30.90
CA ASP A 465 36.26 -3.75 -29.45
C ASP A 465 34.94 -4.41 -29.03
N GLY A 466 34.88 -4.81 -27.78
CA GLY A 466 33.63 -5.25 -27.20
C GLY A 466 33.78 -5.59 -25.74
N ASN A 467 32.74 -5.26 -24.99
CA ASN A 467 32.58 -5.57 -23.59
C ASN A 467 31.28 -6.32 -23.41
N GLY A 468 31.27 -7.30 -22.52
CA GLY A 468 30.08 -8.04 -22.18
C GLY A 468 30.01 -8.18 -20.68
N GLY A 469 28.79 -8.18 -20.16
CA GLY A 469 28.58 -8.30 -18.74
C GLY A 469 27.30 -9.02 -18.40
N LEU A 470 27.11 -9.19 -17.11
CA LEU A 470 25.98 -9.88 -16.53
C LEU A 470 25.53 -9.12 -15.30
N ASP A 471 24.28 -8.67 -15.30
CA ASP A 471 23.63 -8.16 -14.11
C ASP A 471 22.76 -9.27 -13.49
N VAL A 472 22.95 -9.50 -12.20
CA VAL A 472 22.18 -10.47 -11.41
C VAL A 472 21.54 -9.75 -10.23
N LYS A 473 20.22 -9.82 -10.16
CA LYS A 473 19.39 -9.31 -9.06
C LYS A 473 18.84 -10.48 -8.26
N TYR A 474 19.08 -10.49 -6.94
CA TYR A 474 18.58 -11.52 -6.05
C TYR A 474 17.81 -10.94 -4.86
N GLY A 475 16.55 -11.30 -4.70
CA GLY A 475 15.73 -10.96 -3.53
C GLY A 475 16.20 -11.71 -2.28
N VAL A 476 16.89 -11.01 -1.37
CA VAL A 476 17.33 -11.55 -0.08
C VAL A 476 16.14 -11.65 0.89
N THR A 477 15.27 -10.64 0.91
CA THR A 477 13.95 -10.63 1.57
C THR A 477 12.94 -9.91 0.67
N GLN A 478 11.66 -9.85 1.05
CA GLN A 478 10.61 -9.17 0.25
C GLN A 478 10.87 -7.67 0.03
N ASN A 479 11.67 -7.05 0.89
CA ASN A 479 12.02 -5.63 0.82
C ASN A 479 13.53 -5.39 0.60
N LEU A 480 14.34 -6.45 0.43
CA LEU A 480 15.79 -6.35 0.26
C LEU A 480 16.25 -7.10 -0.99
N THR A 481 16.88 -6.38 -1.91
CA THR A 481 17.47 -6.95 -3.13
C THR A 481 18.99 -6.79 -3.07
N ALA A 482 19.72 -7.86 -3.35
CA ALA A 482 21.15 -7.83 -3.63
C ALA A 482 21.36 -7.69 -5.14
N ASP A 483 22.18 -6.70 -5.52
CA ASP A 483 22.54 -6.40 -6.89
C ASP A 483 24.01 -6.78 -7.13
N PHE A 484 24.26 -7.59 -8.16
CA PHE A 484 25.60 -8.00 -8.58
C PHE A 484 25.79 -7.67 -10.06
N THR A 485 26.89 -7.01 -10.38
CA THR A 485 27.27 -6.67 -11.76
C THR A 485 28.65 -7.23 -12.06
N LEU A 486 28.76 -7.98 -13.17
CA LEU A 486 30.00 -8.48 -13.74
C LEU A 486 30.22 -7.78 -15.08
N ASN A 487 31.39 -7.16 -15.29
CA ASN A 487 31.75 -6.42 -16.51
C ASN A 487 32.94 -7.04 -17.25
#